data_AF-A0A9X1PQE6-F1
#
_entry.id   AF-A0A9X1PQE6-F1
#
_cell.length_a   1.000
_cell.length_b   1.000
_cell.length_c   1.000
_cell.angle_alpha   90.00
_cell.angle_beta   90.00
_cell.angle_gamma   90.00
#
_symmetry.space_group_name_H-M   'P 1'
#
loop_
_entity.id
_entity.type
_entity.pdbx_description
1 polymer ?
#
loop_
_entity_poly.entity_id
_entity_poly.type
_entity_poly.pdbx_seq_one_letter_code
_entity_poly.pdbx_strand_id
1 'polypeptide(L)'
;MNGQPRIQVSLDELKRDRVRNINALFKTLAKRQGKIVVNLTSSNNTLIFGVSDNNENGSDFLNWRFKTKTENYSALYYERWIPYEANIYYLDRMYFHIYKTEVSETRAIEYVCLHCDANEPDDTQHARFKQSPHLHFSTAEQPLPHSHIALNNGNLNQILSSLASLHQAIKQAVDMLYWQILIPIKDLQQK
;
A
#
# COMPACT_ATOMS: atom_id res chain seq x y z
N MET A 1 -5.49 1.60 26.61
CA MET A 1 -5.97 2.99 26.41
C MET A 1 -5.67 3.33 24.96
N ASN A 2 -6.68 3.43 24.10
CA ASN A 2 -6.46 3.72 22.68
C ASN A 2 -6.04 5.19 22.56
N GLY A 3 -4.76 5.42 22.26
CA GLY A 3 -4.23 6.74 21.97
C GLY A 3 -4.97 7.39 20.80
N GLN A 4 -4.83 8.72 20.66
CA GLN A 4 -5.38 9.43 19.50
C GLN A 4 -4.83 8.82 18.21
N PRO A 5 -5.66 8.62 17.17
CA PRO A 5 -5.18 8.11 15.89
C PRO A 5 -4.10 9.01 15.31
N ARG A 6 -3.05 8.42 14.74
CA ARG A 6 -1.86 9.18 14.31
C ARG A 6 -2.11 10.05 13.08
N ILE A 7 -2.80 9.50 12.07
CA ILE A 7 -3.12 10.20 10.82
C ILE A 7 -4.62 10.40 10.74
N GLN A 8 -5.06 11.66 10.83
CA GLN A 8 -6.46 12.08 10.77
C GLN A 8 -6.63 13.09 9.63
N VAL A 9 -7.69 12.94 8.85
CA VAL A 9 -7.95 13.76 7.66
C VAL A 9 -9.45 14.00 7.53
N SER A 10 -9.84 15.20 7.08
CA SER A 10 -11.25 15.51 6.81
C SER A 10 -11.78 14.73 5.60
N LEU A 11 -13.06 14.41 5.60
CA LEU A 11 -13.71 13.75 4.46
C LEU A 11 -13.55 14.55 3.16
N ASP A 12 -13.65 15.88 3.24
CA ASP A 12 -13.53 16.77 2.08
C ASP A 12 -12.13 16.75 1.50
N GLU A 13 -11.10 16.75 2.36
CA GLU A 13 -9.71 16.59 1.92
C GLU A 13 -9.45 15.22 1.30
N LEU A 14 -9.96 14.14 1.90
CA LEU A 14 -9.84 12.80 1.32
C LEU A 14 -10.47 12.74 -0.08
N LYS A 15 -11.69 13.24 -0.24
CA LYS A 15 -12.40 13.25 -1.54
C LYS A 15 -11.70 14.12 -2.58
N ARG A 16 -11.13 15.25 -2.17
CA ARG A 16 -10.50 16.22 -3.08
C ARG A 16 -9.13 15.76 -3.56
N ASP A 17 -8.29 15.25 -2.67
CA ASP A 17 -6.85 15.11 -2.93
C ASP A 17 -6.39 13.65 -3.03
N ARG A 18 -7.06 12.70 -2.35
CA ARG A 18 -6.53 11.34 -2.17
C ARG A 18 -6.40 10.56 -3.48
N VAL A 19 -7.37 10.67 -4.38
CA VAL A 19 -7.32 10.01 -5.71
C VAL A 19 -6.08 10.45 -6.50
N ARG A 20 -5.78 11.76 -6.54
CA ARG A 20 -4.60 12.29 -7.21
C ARG A 20 -3.31 11.79 -6.56
N ASN A 21 -3.28 11.78 -5.22
CA ASN A 21 -2.12 11.32 -4.48
C ASN A 21 -1.87 9.83 -4.75
N ILE A 22 -2.87 8.95 -4.61
CA ILE A 22 -2.73 7.50 -4.88
C ILE A 22 -2.22 7.24 -6.31
N ASN A 23 -2.75 7.97 -7.30
CA ASN A 23 -2.24 7.88 -8.68
C ASN A 23 -0.73 8.18 -8.78
N ALA A 24 -0.24 9.16 -8.01
CA ALA A 24 1.16 9.53 -7.99
C ALA A 24 2.08 8.45 -7.38
N LEU A 25 1.58 7.59 -6.48
CA LEU A 25 2.35 6.47 -5.91
C LEU A 25 2.81 5.51 -7.01
N PHE A 26 1.91 5.19 -7.94
CA PHE A 26 2.10 4.07 -8.87
C PHE A 26 2.57 4.49 -10.26
N LYS A 27 2.90 5.78 -10.47
CA LYS A 27 3.36 6.29 -11.76
C LYS A 27 4.59 5.53 -12.29
N THR A 28 5.50 5.13 -11.40
CA THR A 28 6.73 4.40 -11.74
C THR A 28 6.46 2.92 -12.02
N LEU A 29 5.49 2.31 -11.33
CA LEU A 29 5.28 0.86 -11.33
C LEU A 29 4.18 0.38 -12.30
N ALA A 30 3.11 1.16 -12.49
CA ALA A 30 1.96 0.77 -13.31
C ALA A 30 2.31 0.68 -14.81
N LYS A 31 1.79 -0.35 -15.50
CA LYS A 31 2.06 -0.64 -16.92
C LYS A 31 1.74 0.54 -17.83
N ARG A 32 0.59 1.16 -17.60
CA ARG A 32 0.11 2.31 -18.34
C ARG A 32 0.21 3.53 -17.43
N GLN A 33 1.21 4.37 -17.67
CA GLN A 33 1.45 5.57 -16.87
C GLN A 33 0.16 6.41 -16.77
N GLY A 34 -0.30 6.67 -15.54
CA GLY A 34 -1.48 7.50 -15.27
C GLY A 34 -2.84 6.91 -15.65
N LYS A 35 -2.96 5.59 -15.86
CA LYS A 35 -4.22 4.94 -16.26
C LYS A 35 -4.74 3.88 -15.29
N ILE A 36 -4.19 3.79 -14.08
CA ILE A 36 -4.87 3.04 -13.03
C ILE A 36 -6.12 3.82 -12.60
N VAL A 37 -7.13 3.10 -12.12
CA VAL A 37 -8.35 3.67 -11.56
C VAL A 37 -8.26 3.56 -10.04
N VAL A 38 -8.48 4.67 -9.34
CA VAL A 38 -8.67 4.67 -7.89
C VAL A 38 -10.18 4.61 -7.63
N ASN A 39 -10.63 3.45 -7.17
CA ASN A 39 -12.02 3.19 -6.84
C ASN A 39 -12.26 3.52 -5.35
N LEU A 40 -13.39 4.15 -5.05
CA LEU A 40 -13.82 4.45 -3.70
C LEU A 40 -15.08 3.64 -3.40
N THR A 41 -15.03 2.81 -2.37
CA THR A 41 -16.20 2.10 -1.83
C THR A 41 -16.35 2.38 -0.36
N SER A 42 -17.56 2.22 0.17
CA SER A 42 -17.85 2.47 1.58
C SER A 42 -18.73 1.36 2.15
N SER A 43 -18.39 0.91 3.36
CA SER A 43 -19.19 -0.05 4.12
C SER A 43 -19.14 0.30 5.60
N ASN A 44 -20.28 0.34 6.29
CA ASN A 44 -20.40 0.73 7.70
C ASN A 44 -19.62 2.02 8.02
N ASN A 45 -19.80 3.05 7.17
CA ASN A 45 -19.09 4.34 7.21
C ASN A 45 -17.56 4.26 7.06
N THR A 46 -16.95 3.09 6.94
CA THR A 46 -15.53 2.92 6.58
C THR A 46 -15.38 3.24 5.10
N LEU A 47 -14.37 4.04 4.75
CA LEU A 47 -14.02 4.33 3.37
C LEU A 47 -12.84 3.46 2.95
N ILE A 48 -12.94 2.85 1.77
CA ILE A 48 -11.88 2.09 1.15
C ILE A 48 -11.52 2.74 -0.17
N PHE A 49 -10.27 3.19 -0.28
CA PHE A 49 -9.68 3.53 -1.58
C PHE A 49 -8.93 2.31 -2.07
N GLY A 50 -9.29 1.78 -3.24
CA GLY A 50 -8.60 0.65 -3.86
C GLY A 50 -8.19 0.96 -5.29
N VAL A 51 -7.22 0.22 -5.84
CA VAL A 51 -6.68 0.48 -7.19
C VAL A 51 -6.87 -0.71 -8.10
N SER A 52 -7.32 -0.47 -9.33
CA SER A 52 -7.38 -1.49 -10.38
C SER A 52 -7.14 -0.91 -11.78
N ASP A 53 -7.12 -1.78 -12.79
CA ASP A 53 -7.10 -1.37 -14.20
C ASP A 53 -8.46 -0.82 -14.70
N ASN A 54 -9.56 -1.05 -13.97
CA ASN A 54 -10.93 -0.74 -14.41
C ASN A 54 -11.72 0.05 -13.36
N ASN A 55 -12.87 0.62 -13.75
CA ASN A 55 -13.84 1.08 -12.77
C ASN A 55 -14.48 -0.15 -12.12
N GLU A 56 -14.34 -0.26 -10.81
CA GLU A 56 -14.87 -1.36 -10.02
C GLU A 56 -16.00 -0.84 -9.14
N ASN A 57 -17.01 -1.69 -8.91
CA ASN A 57 -18.09 -1.43 -7.99
C ASN A 57 -18.22 -2.59 -6.99
N GLY A 58 -18.64 -2.30 -5.77
CA GLY A 58 -18.84 -3.30 -4.73
C GLY A 58 -17.76 -3.33 -3.66
N SER A 59 -17.74 -4.43 -2.89
CA SER A 59 -16.95 -4.58 -1.67
C SER A 59 -15.73 -5.51 -1.84
N ASP A 60 -15.54 -6.10 -3.02
CA ASP A 60 -14.47 -7.07 -3.27
C ASP A 60 -13.14 -6.41 -3.65
N PHE A 61 -12.78 -5.37 -2.90
CA PHE A 61 -11.55 -4.59 -3.15
C PHE A 61 -10.27 -5.43 -2.98
N LEU A 62 -10.36 -6.58 -2.32
CA LEU A 62 -9.25 -7.53 -2.20
C LEU A 62 -8.92 -8.25 -3.50
N ASN A 63 -9.76 -8.13 -4.53
CA ASN A 63 -9.52 -8.65 -5.89
C ASN A 63 -9.27 -7.55 -6.93
N TRP A 64 -9.31 -6.27 -6.53
CA TRP A 64 -8.96 -5.16 -7.41
C TRP A 64 -7.46 -5.17 -7.68
N ARG A 65 -7.09 -5.35 -8.95
CA ARG A 65 -5.71 -5.49 -9.40
C ARG A 65 -5.44 -4.57 -10.58
N PHE A 66 -4.19 -4.11 -10.67
CA PHE A 66 -3.68 -3.40 -11.84
C PHE A 66 -2.39 -4.03 -12.34
N LYS A 67 -2.11 -3.90 -13.64
CA LYS A 67 -0.89 -4.47 -14.24
C LYS A 67 0.32 -3.60 -13.97
N THR A 68 1.45 -4.24 -13.62
CA THR A 68 2.74 -3.54 -13.51
C THR A 68 3.46 -3.48 -14.86
N LYS A 69 4.50 -2.65 -14.97
CA LYS A 69 5.36 -2.59 -16.17
C LYS A 69 6.11 -3.89 -16.41
N THR A 70 6.43 -4.63 -15.35
CA THR A 70 7.10 -5.93 -15.46
C THR A 70 6.06 -6.99 -15.82
N GLU A 71 6.34 -7.74 -16.89
CA GLU A 71 5.47 -8.83 -17.32
C GLU A 71 5.29 -9.86 -16.21
N ASN A 72 4.13 -10.54 -16.21
CA ASN A 72 3.76 -11.54 -15.21
C ASN A 72 3.63 -11.03 -13.77
N TYR A 73 3.69 -9.71 -13.54
CA TYR A 73 3.41 -9.10 -12.25
C TYR A 73 2.18 -8.19 -12.32
N SER A 74 1.28 -8.37 -11.36
CA SER A 74 0.16 -7.48 -11.07
C SER A 74 0.27 -6.97 -9.64
N ALA A 75 -0.47 -5.92 -9.31
CA ALA A 75 -0.47 -5.39 -7.97
C ALA A 75 -1.89 -5.06 -7.48
N LEU A 76 -2.08 -5.15 -6.17
CA LEU A 76 -3.22 -4.62 -5.45
C LEU A 76 -2.75 -3.54 -4.51
N TYR A 77 -3.58 -2.52 -4.37
CA TYR A 77 -3.43 -1.52 -3.33
C TYR A 77 -4.78 -1.18 -2.74
N TYR A 78 -4.82 -1.02 -1.42
CA TYR A 78 -5.93 -0.34 -0.78
C TYR A 78 -5.51 0.41 0.49
N GLU A 79 -6.31 1.41 0.83
CA GLU A 79 -6.32 2.08 2.12
C GLU A 79 -7.66 1.89 2.79
N ARG A 80 -7.64 1.72 4.12
CA ARG A 80 -8.84 1.70 4.94
C ARG A 80 -8.87 2.90 5.86
N TRP A 81 -9.95 3.67 5.78
CA TRP A 81 -10.19 4.86 6.55
C TRP A 81 -11.42 4.69 7.43
N ILE A 82 -11.28 4.88 8.74
CA ILE A 82 -12.34 4.66 9.72
C ILE A 82 -12.82 6.02 10.26
N PRO A 83 -14.13 6.24 10.39
CA PRO A 83 -14.66 7.47 10.98
C PRO A 83 -14.18 7.61 12.43
N TYR A 84 -13.71 8.81 12.78
CA TYR A 84 -13.25 9.15 14.14
C TYR A 84 -14.22 10.08 14.83
N GLU A 85 -14.51 11.21 14.18
CA GLU A 85 -15.40 12.28 14.64
C GLU A 85 -16.23 12.78 13.46
N ALA A 86 -17.09 13.77 13.69
CA ALA A 86 -17.86 14.40 12.63
C ALA A 86 -16.93 14.91 11.52
N ASN A 87 -17.10 14.38 10.31
CA ASN A 87 -16.31 14.73 9.12
C ASN A 87 -14.80 14.39 9.20
N ILE A 88 -14.33 13.66 10.22
CA ILE A 88 -12.93 13.29 10.40
C ILE A 88 -12.77 11.77 10.31
N TYR A 89 -11.77 11.34 9.52
CA TYR A 89 -11.40 9.95 9.32
C TYR A 89 -9.95 9.73 9.70
N TYR A 90 -9.64 8.58 10.27
CA TYR A 90 -8.25 8.16 10.47
C TYR A 90 -7.86 7.02 9.54
N LEU A 91 -6.57 6.97 9.18
CA LEU A 91 -6.01 5.88 8.37
C LEU A 91 -5.78 4.66 9.26
N ASP A 92 -6.57 3.60 9.11
CA ASP A 92 -6.36 2.33 9.82
C ASP A 92 -5.12 1.62 9.25
N ARG A 93 -5.13 1.37 7.95
CA ARG A 93 -4.04 0.68 7.25
C ARG A 93 -3.91 1.08 5.79
N MET A 94 -2.71 0.89 5.26
CA MET A 94 -2.40 1.02 3.83
C MET A 94 -1.60 -0.19 3.38
N TYR A 95 -2.17 -1.01 2.50
CA TYR A 95 -1.55 -2.23 2.03
C TYR A 95 -1.33 -2.19 0.51
N PHE A 96 -0.12 -2.55 0.11
CA PHE A 96 0.30 -2.72 -1.27
C PHE A 96 0.88 -4.12 -1.45
N HIS A 97 0.35 -4.88 -2.41
CA HIS A 97 0.71 -6.27 -2.63
C HIS A 97 1.11 -6.42 -4.09
N ILE A 98 2.21 -7.11 -4.35
CA ILE A 98 2.61 -7.53 -5.69
C ILE A 98 2.39 -9.02 -5.80
N TYR A 99 1.75 -9.43 -6.90
CA TYR A 99 1.52 -10.83 -7.24
C TYR A 99 2.30 -11.20 -8.49
N LYS A 100 2.86 -12.41 -8.48
CA LYS A 100 3.50 -13.04 -9.63
C LYS A 100 2.54 -14.08 -10.21
N THR A 101 2.33 -14.05 -11.52
CA THR A 101 1.62 -15.10 -12.24
C THR A 101 2.65 -15.98 -12.91
N GLU A 102 2.77 -17.24 -12.50
CA GLU A 102 3.67 -18.16 -13.18
C GLU A 102 3.02 -18.69 -14.45
N VAL A 103 3.80 -18.85 -15.53
CA VAL A 103 3.28 -19.29 -16.84
C VAL A 103 2.66 -20.69 -16.77
N SER A 104 3.12 -21.53 -15.84
CA SER A 104 2.61 -22.87 -15.56
C SER A 104 1.43 -22.91 -14.59
N GLU A 105 1.15 -21.83 -13.87
CA GLU A 105 0.10 -21.78 -12.86
C GLU A 105 -1.06 -20.90 -13.29
N THR A 106 -2.28 -21.37 -13.09
CA THR A 106 -3.50 -20.57 -13.29
C THR A 106 -3.72 -19.54 -12.18
N ARG A 107 -2.91 -19.56 -11.12
CA ARG A 107 -3.07 -18.75 -9.91
C ARG A 107 -1.94 -17.73 -9.78
N ALA A 108 -2.30 -16.51 -9.40
CA ALA A 108 -1.34 -15.50 -8.99
C ALA A 108 -0.90 -15.77 -7.54
N ILE A 109 0.41 -15.81 -7.32
CA ILE A 109 1.02 -16.01 -6.01
C ILE A 109 1.45 -14.64 -5.46
N GLU A 110 1.18 -14.38 -4.17
CA GLU A 110 1.63 -13.17 -3.50
C GLU A 110 3.15 -13.18 -3.33
N TYR A 111 3.83 -12.18 -3.89
CA TYR A 111 5.28 -12.17 -4.03
C TYR A 111 5.97 -11.29 -2.98
N VAL A 112 5.55 -10.03 -2.90
CA VAL A 112 6.04 -9.07 -1.90
C VAL A 112 4.91 -8.14 -1.48
N CYS A 113 4.87 -7.81 -0.21
CA CYS A 113 3.87 -6.93 0.39
C CYS A 113 4.56 -5.76 1.07
N LEU A 114 3.99 -4.57 0.93
CA LEU A 114 4.33 -3.35 1.64
C LEU A 114 3.10 -2.92 2.44
N HIS A 115 3.20 -3.01 3.74
CA HIS A 115 2.11 -2.73 4.67
C HIS A 115 2.43 -1.55 5.56
N CYS A 116 1.41 -0.93 6.14
CA CYS A 116 1.52 0.09 7.16
C CYS A 116 0.26 0.04 8.01
N ASP A 117 0.40 -0.34 9.27
CA ASP A 117 -0.66 -0.42 10.27
C ASP A 117 -0.53 0.77 11.22
N ALA A 118 -0.87 1.97 10.74
CA ALA A 118 -0.51 3.24 11.39
C ALA A 118 -1.03 3.37 12.84
N ASN A 119 -2.07 2.63 13.22
CA ASN A 119 -2.65 2.64 14.56
C ASN A 119 -2.56 1.28 15.28
N GLU A 120 -1.63 0.40 14.87
CA GLU A 120 -1.26 -0.76 15.70
C GLU A 120 -0.94 -0.28 17.13
N PRO A 121 -1.46 -0.88 18.20
CA PRO A 121 -1.28 -0.37 19.55
C PRO A 121 0.19 -0.38 19.99
N ASP A 122 0.65 0.69 20.65
CA ASP A 122 2.06 0.86 21.03
C ASP A 122 2.58 -0.22 22.01
N ASP A 123 1.67 -0.86 22.74
CA ASP A 123 1.98 -1.92 23.72
C ASP A 123 2.06 -3.32 23.10
N THR A 124 1.77 -3.48 21.80
CA THR A 124 1.92 -4.78 21.13
C THR A 124 3.38 -5.10 20.85
N GLN A 125 3.70 -6.40 20.89
CA GLN A 125 5.02 -6.88 20.52
C GLN A 125 5.30 -6.50 19.06
N HIS A 126 6.42 -5.82 18.84
CA HIS A 126 6.86 -5.36 17.51
C HIS A 126 6.00 -4.25 16.87
N ALA A 127 5.15 -3.55 17.64
CA ALA A 127 4.28 -2.47 17.15
C ALA A 127 4.98 -1.52 16.18
N ARG A 128 6.15 -0.98 16.57
CA ARG A 128 6.93 -0.04 15.76
C ARG A 128 7.25 -0.55 14.34
N PHE A 129 7.45 -1.86 14.18
CA PHE A 129 7.79 -2.46 12.89
C PHE A 129 6.58 -2.57 11.96
N LYS A 130 5.36 -2.68 12.54
CA LYS A 130 4.10 -2.72 11.79
C LYS A 130 3.54 -1.32 11.50
N GLN A 131 3.74 -0.40 12.44
CA GLN A 131 3.29 0.99 12.33
C GLN A 131 3.98 1.73 11.19
N SER A 132 5.29 1.53 11.01
CA SER A 132 6.00 2.05 9.84
C SER A 132 5.63 1.27 8.58
N PRO A 133 5.76 1.87 7.38
CA PRO A 133 5.83 1.11 6.13
C PRO A 133 6.82 -0.05 6.27
N HIS A 134 6.42 -1.27 5.96
CA HIS A 134 7.25 -2.44 6.17
C HIS A 134 7.00 -3.51 5.13
N LEU A 135 8.04 -4.28 4.81
CA LEU A 135 7.99 -5.32 3.79
C LEU A 135 7.76 -6.71 4.41
N HIS A 136 7.03 -7.53 3.66
CA HIS A 136 6.88 -8.96 3.87
C HIS A 136 7.09 -9.72 2.55
N PHE A 137 7.61 -10.93 2.65
CA PHE A 137 7.83 -11.83 1.51
C PHE A 137 7.12 -13.16 1.75
N SER A 138 5.85 -13.24 1.35
CA SER A 138 4.96 -14.37 1.65
C SER A 138 5.43 -15.70 1.04
N THR A 139 6.19 -15.66 -0.06
CA THR A 139 6.70 -16.86 -0.76
C THR A 139 8.16 -17.21 -0.45
N ALA A 140 8.82 -16.48 0.43
CA ALA A 140 10.20 -16.79 0.77
C ALA A 140 10.30 -18.08 1.61
N GLU A 141 11.45 -18.73 1.61
CA GLU A 141 11.68 -19.86 2.51
C GLU A 141 11.82 -19.38 3.96
N GLN A 142 11.51 -20.25 4.92
CA GLN A 142 11.74 -19.97 6.34
C GLN A 142 13.20 -19.55 6.57
N PRO A 143 13.46 -18.49 7.35
CA PRO A 143 12.54 -17.84 8.30
C PRO A 143 11.80 -16.59 7.77
N LEU A 144 11.91 -16.28 6.49
CA LEU A 144 11.51 -14.98 5.94
C LEU A 144 9.99 -14.68 5.90
N PRO A 145 9.06 -15.65 5.72
CA PRO A 145 7.62 -15.35 5.64
C PRO A 145 7.01 -14.61 6.83
N HIS A 146 7.64 -14.70 8.00
CA HIS A 146 7.15 -14.04 9.23
C HIS A 146 7.90 -12.74 9.55
N SER A 147 8.92 -12.40 8.76
CA SER A 147 9.77 -11.24 9.01
C SER A 147 9.10 -9.95 8.53
N HIS A 148 9.16 -8.92 9.37
CA HIS A 148 8.73 -7.56 9.02
C HIS A 148 9.99 -6.72 8.83
N ILE A 149 10.28 -6.32 7.60
CA ILE A 149 11.41 -5.42 7.32
C ILE A 149 10.89 -3.99 7.35
N ALA A 150 10.98 -3.37 8.52
CA ALA A 150 10.49 -2.03 8.78
C ALA A 150 11.32 -0.96 8.03
N LEU A 151 10.65 -0.18 7.19
CA LEU A 151 11.23 0.95 6.47
C LEU A 151 11.02 2.21 7.31
N ASN A 152 12.05 3.05 7.44
CA ASN A 152 11.97 4.31 8.20
C ASN A 152 11.67 4.15 9.70
N ASN A 153 11.93 2.99 10.31
CA ASN A 153 11.65 2.73 11.73
C ASN A 153 12.31 3.77 12.68
N GLY A 154 13.50 4.29 12.34
CA GLY A 154 14.16 5.34 13.13
C GLY A 154 13.47 6.71 13.09
N ASN A 155 12.59 6.94 12.11
CA ASN A 155 11.88 8.19 11.89
C ASN A 155 10.35 8.03 12.01
N LEU A 156 9.87 7.00 12.72
CA LEU A 156 8.46 6.62 12.78
C LEU A 156 7.53 7.81 13.07
N ASN A 157 7.86 8.60 14.10
CA ASN A 157 7.05 9.76 14.49
C ASN A 157 6.97 10.82 13.38
N GLN A 158 8.05 11.03 12.63
CA GLN A 158 8.06 11.95 11.49
C GLN A 158 7.20 11.40 10.35
N ILE A 159 7.27 10.11 10.05
CA ILE A 159 6.52 9.47 8.96
C ILE A 159 5.01 9.50 9.26
N LEU A 160 4.63 9.23 10.50
CA LEU A 160 3.22 9.21 10.92
C LEU A 160 2.68 10.57 11.38
N SER A 161 3.46 11.64 11.27
CA SER A 161 3.03 13.00 11.64
C SER A 161 1.96 13.58 10.70
N SER A 162 1.87 13.09 9.47
CA SER A 162 0.89 13.55 8.49
C SER A 162 0.69 12.54 7.36
N LEU A 163 -0.46 12.60 6.70
CA LEU A 163 -0.72 11.81 5.49
C LEU A 163 0.32 12.10 4.39
N ALA A 164 0.77 13.35 4.25
CA ALA A 164 1.76 13.73 3.25
C ALA A 164 3.14 13.09 3.50
N SER A 165 3.59 13.05 4.75
CA SER A 165 4.84 12.41 5.14
C SER A 165 4.80 10.90 4.88
N LEU A 166 3.73 10.22 5.32
CA LEU A 166 3.53 8.80 5.04
C LEU A 166 3.43 8.52 3.54
N HIS A 167 2.70 9.37 2.80
CA HIS A 167 2.55 9.24 1.35
C HIS A 167 3.91 9.27 0.64
N GLN A 168 4.80 10.19 1.02
CA GLN A 168 6.14 10.29 0.46
C GLN A 168 6.98 9.03 0.78
N ALA A 169 6.89 8.53 2.02
CA ALA A 169 7.60 7.32 2.43
C ALA A 169 7.15 6.08 1.65
N ILE A 170 5.83 5.93 1.46
CA ILE A 170 5.25 4.85 0.66
C ILE A 170 5.64 4.99 -0.80
N LYS A 171 5.63 6.21 -1.34
CA LYS A 171 6.07 6.46 -2.72
C LYS A 171 7.51 5.99 -2.94
N GLN A 172 8.42 6.36 -2.04
CA GLN A 172 9.81 5.92 -2.10
C GLN A 172 9.95 4.40 -2.00
N ALA A 173 9.16 3.77 -1.14
CA ALA A 173 9.14 2.31 -1.02
C ALA A 173 8.62 1.63 -2.29
N VAL A 174 7.53 2.13 -2.90
CA VAL A 174 7.00 1.63 -4.18
C VAL A 174 8.01 1.81 -5.31
N ASP A 175 8.69 2.96 -5.38
CA ASP A 175 9.76 3.20 -6.35
C ASP A 175 10.92 2.21 -6.15
N MET A 176 11.34 1.98 -4.90
CA MET A 176 12.36 0.97 -4.57
C MET A 176 11.94 -0.44 -4.99
N LEU A 177 10.70 -0.87 -4.69
CA LEU A 177 10.20 -2.17 -5.10
C LEU A 177 10.24 -2.34 -6.62
N TYR A 178 9.88 -1.29 -7.37
CA TYR A 178 10.01 -1.32 -8.81
C TYR A 178 11.48 -1.52 -9.23
N TRP A 179 12.40 -0.66 -8.77
CA TRP A 179 13.78 -0.68 -9.23
C TRP A 179 14.60 -1.89 -8.76
N GLN A 180 14.34 -2.40 -7.56
CA GLN A 180 15.18 -3.43 -6.91
C GLN A 180 14.56 -4.83 -6.94
N ILE A 181 13.25 -4.95 -7.15
CA ILE A 181 12.56 -6.25 -7.14
C ILE A 181 11.95 -6.57 -8.49
N LEU A 182 11.29 -5.61 -9.14
CA LEU A 182 10.53 -5.90 -10.37
C LEU A 182 11.33 -5.72 -11.65
N ILE A 183 12.40 -4.93 -11.66
CA ILE A 183 13.21 -4.78 -12.87
C ILE A 183 14.16 -5.97 -13.01
N PRO A 184 14.12 -6.70 -14.15
CA PRO A 184 15.06 -7.77 -14.43
C PRO A 184 16.52 -7.28 -14.39
N ILE A 185 17.42 -8.08 -13.83
CA ILE A 185 18.86 -7.75 -13.72
C ILE A 185 19.48 -7.38 -15.09
N LYS A 186 19.03 -8.02 -16.18
CA LYS A 186 19.46 -7.72 -17.55
C LYS A 186 19.22 -6.27 -17.98
N ASP A 187 18.23 -5.60 -17.39
CA ASP A 187 17.85 -4.22 -17.70
C ASP A 187 18.56 -3.21 -16.78
N LEU A 188 19.22 -3.67 -15.70
CA LEU A 188 20.02 -2.85 -14.79
C LEU A 188 21.46 -2.64 -15.28
N GLN A 189 21.99 -3.54 -16.10
CA GLN A 189 23.39 -3.51 -16.59
C GLN A 189 23.61 -2.62 -17.82
N GLN A 190 22.57 -1.97 -18.35
CA GLN A 190 22.65 -1.12 -19.55
C GLN A 190 22.70 0.39 -19.25
N LYS A 191 23.04 0.79 -18.03
CA LYS A 191 23.20 2.20 -17.63
C LYS A 191 24.56 2.48 -17.03
#